data_AF-A0A7J3X739-F1
#
_entry.id   AF-A0A7J3X739-F1
#
_cell.length_a   1.000
_cell.length_b   1.000
_cell.length_c   1.000
_cell.angle_alpha   90.00
_cell.angle_beta   90.00
_cell.angle_gamma   90.00
#
_symmetry.space_group_name_H-M   'P 1'
#
loop_
_entity.id
_entity.type
_entity.pdbx_description
1 polymer ?
#
loop_
_entity_poly.entity_id
_entity_poly.type
_entity_poly.pdbx_seq_one_letter_code
_entity_poly.pdbx_strand_id
1 'polypeptide(L)'
;MSPSEEFVILTESLLDSLYVLLSLSRVESFAPTVVKYRGQKLAVPSNVVVMLKVATQLSSFISELRRVLLSPARILEEEIVIGREVKGPLHLPLTVQLRGRGLQLVAYRQRRLTLSSPENILLKLFLRRLLTDTEHALRDLESIRIEGFEGRVLVLGGFLLKLERQLDSLRKKLESIDSLPFVREISTKDLKPDNQTLLKLSQVVLRRGMRGYRRLAALVQRYLKEKLDVRLVGDDVEQYQHLAVTIKPYKLYEVFTYYTTAVALVEALRSPASIAVSRSTIEVRVPGRAGYVLLYDEPIPERSWLHLGKVRFDGVERGRVPPGRPDVTLLLEKKPLLVLDAKYTESYEYISQSRYKILGYLDEYSLNVGALVYDPDRLSKEPVDEEDVEFSSLLGEASRHGGAVLEDANKRVYLIPLKPANWSELSCTRAYALVVDMVRGMLG
;
A
#
# COMPACT_ATOMS: atom_id res chain seq x y z
N MET A 1 24.44 17.70 7.19
CA MET A 1 23.13 18.08 6.63
C MET A 1 22.34 18.85 7.68
N SER A 2 21.41 19.71 7.28
CA SER A 2 20.51 20.31 8.27
C SER A 2 19.48 19.28 8.78
N PRO A 3 19.02 19.35 10.03
CA PRO A 3 17.99 18.43 10.54
C PRO A 3 16.71 18.40 9.70
N SER A 4 16.42 19.48 8.98
CA SER A 4 15.29 19.56 8.04
C SER A 4 15.53 18.70 6.78
N GLU A 5 16.73 18.74 6.20
CA GLU A 5 17.08 17.91 5.02
C GLU A 5 17.05 16.42 5.33
N GLU A 6 17.54 16.05 6.51
CA GLU A 6 17.56 14.66 6.98
C GLU A 6 16.15 14.09 7.12
N PHE A 7 15.27 14.86 7.75
CA PHE A 7 13.87 14.52 7.89
C PHE A 7 13.19 14.37 6.53
N VAL A 8 13.54 15.24 5.57
CA VAL A 8 13.02 15.21 4.21
C VAL A 8 13.38 13.90 3.51
N ILE A 9 14.67 13.57 3.47
CA ILE A 9 15.17 12.37 2.79
C ILE A 9 14.60 11.09 3.41
N LEU A 10 14.53 11.01 4.73
CA LEU A 10 13.97 9.86 5.43
C LEU A 10 12.49 9.67 5.13
N THR A 11 11.72 10.76 5.17
CA THR A 11 10.29 10.70 4.84
C THR A 11 10.08 10.30 3.38
N GLU A 12 10.87 10.81 2.45
CA GLU A 12 10.75 10.40 1.06
C GLU A 12 11.07 8.91 0.88
N SER A 13 12.18 8.45 1.46
CA SER A 13 12.63 7.05 1.39
C SER A 13 11.62 6.07 2.00
N LEU A 14 11.02 6.43 3.15
CA LEU A 14 10.02 5.59 3.80
C LEU A 14 8.71 5.52 3.02
N LEU A 15 8.24 6.64 2.46
CA LEU A 15 7.00 6.68 1.69
C LEU A 15 7.15 5.96 0.35
N ASP A 16 8.32 6.05 -0.28
CA ASP A 16 8.61 5.31 -1.51
C ASP A 16 8.70 3.79 -1.25
N SER A 17 9.35 3.38 -0.17
CA SER A 17 9.38 1.97 0.26
C SER A 17 7.97 1.44 0.54
N LEU A 18 7.12 2.23 1.18
CA LEU A 18 5.71 1.88 1.39
C LEU A 18 4.95 1.78 0.05
N TYR A 19 5.16 2.73 -0.87
CA TYR A 19 4.51 2.70 -2.18
C TYR A 19 4.81 1.40 -2.93
N VAL A 20 6.07 0.96 -2.89
CA VAL A 20 6.51 -0.29 -3.49
C VAL A 20 5.87 -1.49 -2.81
N LEU A 21 5.87 -1.55 -1.48
CA LEU A 21 5.22 -2.62 -0.72
C LEU A 21 3.75 -2.77 -1.12
N LEU A 22 3.01 -1.65 -1.16
CA LEU A 22 1.61 -1.65 -1.56
C LEU A 22 1.45 -2.02 -3.04
N SER A 23 2.41 -1.72 -3.91
CA SER A 23 2.34 -2.01 -5.34
C SER A 23 2.63 -3.49 -5.67
N LEU A 24 3.52 -4.13 -4.91
CA LEU A 24 3.85 -5.55 -5.06
C LEU A 24 2.77 -6.48 -4.50
N SER A 25 1.91 -5.97 -3.62
CA SER A 25 0.99 -6.78 -2.82
C SER A 25 -0.48 -6.45 -3.03
N ARG A 26 -1.35 -7.45 -2.80
CA ARG A 26 -2.78 -7.21 -2.63
C ARG A 26 -3.04 -6.67 -1.23
N VAL A 27 -3.60 -5.47 -1.11
CA VAL A 27 -3.91 -4.88 0.19
C VAL A 27 -5.30 -5.33 0.65
N GLU A 28 -5.38 -5.95 1.82
CA GLU A 28 -6.64 -6.36 2.46
C GLU A 28 -7.19 -5.24 3.36
N SER A 29 -6.31 -4.61 4.14
CA SER A 29 -6.61 -3.47 4.99
C SER A 29 -5.37 -2.59 5.16
N PHE A 30 -5.60 -1.31 5.43
CA PHE A 30 -4.53 -0.36 5.67
C PHE A 30 -4.91 0.59 6.82
N ALA A 31 -4.00 0.71 7.78
CA ALA A 31 -3.99 1.77 8.77
C ALA A 31 -2.57 2.33 8.87
N PRO A 32 -2.38 3.65 8.97
CA PRO A 32 -1.07 4.25 9.15
C PRO A 32 -0.29 3.67 10.33
N THR A 33 1.00 3.39 10.12
CA THR A 33 1.93 3.00 11.19
C THR A 33 2.03 4.12 12.23
N VAL A 34 2.10 3.76 13.50
CA VAL A 34 2.12 4.69 14.63
C VAL A 34 3.46 4.63 15.34
N VAL A 35 4.16 5.76 15.38
CA VAL A 35 5.40 5.95 16.12
C VAL A 35 5.08 6.34 17.57
N LYS A 36 5.69 5.64 18.53
CA LYS A 36 5.64 5.98 19.96
C LYS A 36 6.87 6.82 20.30
N TYR A 37 6.69 8.10 20.63
CA TYR A 37 7.80 9.00 20.95
C TYR A 37 7.44 9.95 22.08
N ARG A 38 8.27 9.99 23.14
CA ARG A 38 8.07 10.85 24.33
C ARG A 38 6.65 10.79 24.93
N GLY A 39 6.06 9.60 25.00
CA GLY A 39 4.70 9.38 25.52
C GLY A 39 3.57 9.71 24.55
N GLN A 40 3.87 10.24 23.36
CA GLN A 40 2.90 10.51 22.31
C GLN A 40 2.84 9.36 21.28
N LYS A 41 1.69 9.26 20.61
CA LYS A 41 1.45 8.33 19.50
C LYS A 41 1.18 9.15 18.24
N LEU A 42 2.08 9.06 17.26
CA LEU A 42 2.04 9.85 16.04
C LEU A 42 1.90 8.92 14.84
N ALA A 43 0.88 9.14 14.01
CA ALA A 43 0.69 8.36 12.80
C ALA A 43 1.61 8.86 11.67
N VAL A 44 2.14 7.92 10.89
CA VAL A 44 2.97 8.20 9.72
C VAL A 44 2.06 8.62 8.55
N PRO A 45 2.28 9.78 7.90
CA PRO A 45 1.40 10.33 6.88
C PRO A 45 1.51 9.53 5.58
N SER A 46 0.68 8.50 5.47
CA SER A 46 0.84 7.42 4.50
C SER A 46 -0.40 7.18 3.63
N ASN A 47 -1.50 7.87 3.90
CA ASN A 47 -2.70 7.83 3.07
C ASN A 47 -2.44 8.41 1.68
N VAL A 48 -1.56 9.42 1.55
CA VAL A 48 -1.12 9.94 0.23
C VAL A 48 -0.57 8.84 -0.68
N VAL A 49 0.16 7.88 -0.10
CA VAL A 49 0.74 6.73 -0.82
C VAL A 49 -0.34 5.74 -1.25
N VAL A 50 -1.33 5.50 -0.38
CA VAL A 50 -2.50 4.66 -0.71
C VAL A 50 -3.28 5.30 -1.86
N MET A 51 -3.55 6.60 -1.81
CA MET A 51 -4.25 7.32 -2.87
C MET A 51 -3.48 7.29 -4.19
N LEU A 52 -2.16 7.47 -4.14
CA LEU A 52 -1.30 7.38 -5.33
C LEU A 52 -1.37 5.99 -5.97
N LYS A 53 -1.37 4.92 -5.16
CA LYS A 53 -1.57 3.55 -5.65
C LYS A 53 -2.95 3.40 -6.32
N VAL A 54 -4.02 3.84 -5.68
CA VAL A 54 -5.39 3.73 -6.23
C VAL A 54 -5.47 4.46 -7.58
N ALA A 55 -4.98 5.71 -7.65
CA ALA A 55 -4.95 6.50 -8.87
C ALA A 55 -4.14 5.82 -9.99
N THR A 56 -2.98 5.25 -9.66
CA THR A 56 -2.12 4.54 -10.63
C THR A 56 -2.80 3.27 -11.16
N GLN A 57 -3.45 2.48 -10.28
CA GLN A 57 -4.18 1.30 -10.69
C GLN A 57 -5.37 1.63 -11.61
N LEU A 58 -6.08 2.71 -11.31
CA LEU A 58 -7.15 3.21 -12.18
C LEU A 58 -6.59 3.65 -13.53
N SER A 59 -5.53 4.46 -13.56
CA SER A 59 -4.91 4.95 -14.80
C SER A 59 -4.41 3.81 -15.70
N SER A 60 -3.80 2.78 -15.11
CA SER A 60 -3.40 1.56 -15.83
C SER A 60 -4.61 0.83 -16.42
N PHE A 61 -5.65 0.61 -15.62
CA PHE A 61 -6.87 -0.06 -16.08
C PHE A 61 -7.60 0.72 -17.19
N ILE A 62 -7.71 2.04 -17.06
CA ILE A 62 -8.31 2.90 -18.08
C ILE A 62 -7.55 2.76 -19.42
N SER A 63 -6.23 2.60 -19.36
CA SER A 63 -5.42 2.36 -20.55
C SER A 63 -5.73 0.99 -21.20
N GLU A 64 -6.03 -0.03 -20.38
CA GLU A 64 -6.45 -1.35 -20.84
C GLU A 64 -7.90 -1.39 -21.38
N LEU A 65 -8.80 -0.52 -20.89
CA LEU A 65 -10.20 -0.47 -21.29
C LEU A 65 -10.41 -0.30 -22.79
N ARG A 66 -9.43 0.27 -23.52
CA ARG A 66 -9.45 0.34 -24.99
C ARG A 66 -9.78 -1.01 -25.63
N ARG A 67 -9.29 -2.13 -25.05
CA ARG A 67 -9.59 -3.49 -25.56
C ARG A 67 -11.06 -3.87 -25.41
N VAL A 68 -11.71 -3.46 -24.32
CA VAL A 68 -13.15 -3.68 -24.09
C VAL A 68 -13.96 -2.82 -25.06
N LEU A 69 -13.52 -1.59 -25.30
CA LEU A 69 -14.18 -0.65 -26.20
C LEU A 69 -14.11 -1.07 -27.68
N LEU A 70 -13.08 -1.83 -28.10
CA LEU A 70 -12.98 -2.36 -29.46
C LEU A 70 -14.04 -3.42 -29.81
N SER A 71 -14.53 -4.17 -28.82
CA SER A 71 -15.52 -5.24 -29.04
C SER A 71 -16.57 -5.24 -27.92
N PRO A 72 -17.48 -4.26 -27.94
CA PRO A 72 -18.42 -4.08 -26.85
C PRO A 72 -19.49 -5.16 -26.80
N ALA A 73 -19.96 -5.43 -25.59
CA ALA A 73 -21.06 -6.33 -25.31
C ALA A 73 -22.36 -5.86 -26.00
N ARG A 74 -22.97 -6.73 -26.82
CA ARG A 74 -24.29 -6.45 -27.42
C ARG A 74 -25.33 -7.39 -26.83
N ILE A 75 -26.52 -6.88 -26.56
CA ILE A 75 -27.65 -7.70 -26.16
C ILE A 75 -28.76 -7.54 -27.19
N LEU A 76 -29.54 -8.60 -27.37
CA LEU A 76 -30.70 -8.59 -28.23
C LEU A 76 -31.91 -8.19 -27.38
N GLU A 77 -32.49 -7.03 -27.67
CA GLU A 77 -33.69 -6.52 -27.00
C GLU A 77 -34.88 -6.74 -27.94
N GLU A 78 -35.95 -7.34 -27.41
CA GLU A 78 -37.21 -7.47 -28.12
C GLU A 78 -38.09 -6.27 -27.77
N GLU A 79 -38.42 -5.47 -28.78
CA GLU A 79 -39.35 -4.35 -28.66
C GLU A 79 -40.63 -4.64 -29.45
N ILE A 80 -41.78 -4.16 -28.96
CA ILE A 80 -43.04 -4.22 -29.68
C ILE A 80 -43.20 -2.89 -30.42
N VAL A 81 -43.15 -2.93 -31.74
CA VAL A 81 -43.29 -1.75 -32.60
C VAL A 81 -44.69 -1.75 -33.20
N ILE A 82 -45.34 -0.58 -33.19
CA ILE A 82 -46.61 -0.35 -33.88
C ILE A 82 -46.31 0.34 -35.20
N GLY A 83 -46.70 -0.30 -36.31
CA GLY A 83 -46.47 0.23 -37.65
C GLY A 83 -47.57 -0.16 -38.62
N ARG A 84 -47.47 0.33 -39.86
CA ARG A 84 -48.34 -0.11 -40.97
C ARG A 84 -47.82 -1.36 -41.66
N GLU A 85 -46.51 -1.60 -41.56
CA GLU A 85 -45.80 -2.72 -42.17
C GLU A 85 -45.22 -3.64 -41.09
N VAL A 86 -45.18 -4.94 -41.37
CA VAL A 86 -44.68 -5.96 -40.45
C VAL A 86 -43.22 -6.29 -40.77
N LYS A 87 -42.31 -6.08 -39.81
CA LYS A 87 -40.88 -6.40 -39.97
C LYS A 87 -40.39 -7.57 -39.10
N GLY A 88 -41.32 -8.28 -38.45
CA GLY A 88 -41.03 -9.39 -37.54
C GLY A 88 -42.29 -10.12 -37.08
N PRO A 89 -42.20 -11.03 -36.09
CA PRO A 89 -43.35 -11.80 -35.62
C PRO A 89 -44.46 -10.89 -35.07
N LEU A 90 -45.71 -11.10 -35.48
CA LEU A 90 -46.83 -10.29 -35.02
C LEU A 90 -47.09 -10.46 -33.52
N HIS A 91 -47.31 -9.33 -32.84
CA HIS A 91 -47.84 -9.28 -31.49
C HIS A 91 -49.37 -9.25 -31.56
N LEU A 92 -49.97 -10.45 -31.67
CA LEU A 92 -51.40 -10.63 -31.93
C LEU A 92 -52.32 -9.89 -30.94
N PRO A 93 -52.12 -9.95 -29.60
CA PRO A 93 -53.05 -9.30 -28.66
C PRO A 93 -53.21 -7.79 -28.90
N LEU A 94 -52.09 -7.09 -29.09
CA LEU A 94 -52.06 -5.65 -29.31
C LEU A 94 -52.56 -5.28 -30.71
N THR A 95 -52.26 -6.12 -31.71
CA THR A 95 -52.76 -5.92 -33.08
C THR A 95 -54.27 -6.00 -33.15
N VAL A 96 -54.88 -6.99 -32.48
CA VAL A 96 -56.34 -7.13 -32.40
C VAL A 96 -56.96 -5.91 -31.72
N GLN A 97 -56.37 -5.41 -30.63
CA GLN A 97 -56.85 -4.19 -29.96
C GLN A 97 -56.78 -2.95 -30.85
N LEU A 98 -55.67 -2.75 -31.57
CA LEU A 98 -55.49 -1.60 -32.48
C LEU A 98 -56.51 -1.65 -33.63
N ARG A 99 -56.71 -2.83 -34.23
CA ARG A 99 -57.69 -3.04 -35.30
C ARG A 99 -59.13 -2.90 -34.81
N GLY A 100 -59.43 -3.40 -33.61
CA GLY A 100 -60.73 -3.23 -32.96
C GLY A 100 -61.07 -1.77 -32.63
N ARG A 101 -60.08 -0.90 -32.53
CA ARG A 101 -60.25 0.57 -32.41
C ARG A 101 -60.30 1.30 -33.76
N GLY A 102 -60.38 0.57 -34.88
CA GLY A 102 -60.42 1.13 -36.23
C GLY A 102 -59.07 1.64 -36.75
N LEU A 103 -57.97 1.44 -36.01
CA LEU A 103 -56.64 1.86 -36.45
C LEU A 103 -56.07 0.82 -37.44
N GLN A 104 -55.63 1.26 -38.62
CA GLN A 104 -54.94 0.40 -39.59
C GLN A 104 -53.46 0.18 -39.22
N LEU A 105 -53.22 -0.20 -37.97
CA LEU A 105 -51.89 -0.44 -37.41
C LEU A 105 -51.76 -1.90 -36.99
N VAL A 106 -50.53 -2.40 -37.04
CA VAL A 106 -50.16 -3.75 -36.57
C VAL A 106 -49.02 -3.62 -35.59
N ALA A 107 -49.06 -4.43 -34.53
CA ALA A 107 -47.99 -4.53 -33.56
C ALA A 107 -47.15 -5.77 -33.91
N TYR A 108 -45.85 -5.61 -34.02
CA TYR A 108 -44.92 -6.73 -34.25
C TYR A 108 -43.72 -6.66 -33.32
N ARG A 109 -43.14 -7.81 -33.01
CA ARG A 109 -41.91 -7.93 -32.23
C ARG A 109 -40.73 -7.70 -33.15
N GLN A 110 -39.90 -6.72 -32.82
CA GLN A 110 -38.65 -6.46 -33.50
C GLN A 110 -37.50 -6.77 -32.55
N ARG A 111 -36.50 -7.50 -33.06
CA ARG A 111 -35.26 -7.76 -32.33
C ARG A 111 -34.24 -6.71 -32.75
N ARG A 112 -33.76 -5.93 -31.79
CA ARG A 112 -32.71 -4.94 -32.01
C ARG A 112 -31.49 -5.31 -31.20
N LEU A 113 -30.32 -5.27 -31.83
CA LEU A 113 -29.06 -5.32 -31.11
C LEU A 113 -28.84 -3.96 -30.43
N THR A 114 -28.78 -3.97 -29.11
CA THR A 114 -28.56 -2.77 -28.31
C THR A 114 -27.25 -2.87 -27.52
N LEU A 115 -26.69 -1.70 -27.22
CA LEU A 115 -25.51 -1.55 -26.38
C LEU A 115 -25.87 -1.50 -24.89
N SER A 116 -27.15 -1.57 -24.52
CA SER A 116 -27.66 -1.48 -23.15
C SER A 116 -27.53 -2.79 -22.37
N SER A 117 -26.43 -3.51 -22.60
CA SER A 117 -26.06 -4.67 -21.81
C SER A 117 -25.62 -4.24 -20.39
N PRO A 118 -25.89 -5.04 -19.34
CA PRO A 118 -25.40 -4.80 -17.98
C PRO A 118 -23.90 -4.47 -17.91
N GLU A 119 -23.10 -5.08 -18.78
CA GLU A 119 -21.66 -4.88 -18.92
C GLU A 119 -21.30 -3.44 -19.35
N ASN A 120 -21.98 -2.95 -20.39
CA ASN A 120 -21.79 -1.59 -20.89
C ASN A 120 -22.39 -0.53 -19.96
N ILE A 121 -23.53 -0.83 -19.33
CA ILE A 121 -24.13 0.05 -18.33
C ILE A 121 -23.18 0.20 -17.14
N LEU A 122 -22.61 -0.91 -16.65
CA LEU A 122 -21.60 -0.88 -15.58
C LEU A 122 -20.39 -0.03 -15.99
N LEU A 123 -19.87 -0.23 -17.20
CA LEU A 123 -18.75 0.54 -17.73
C LEU A 123 -19.06 2.04 -17.71
N LYS A 124 -20.19 2.46 -18.29
CA LYS A 124 -20.57 3.88 -18.37
C LYS A 124 -20.80 4.51 -17.00
N LEU A 125 -21.54 3.83 -16.10
CA LEU A 125 -21.77 4.34 -14.76
C LEU A 125 -20.47 4.44 -13.96
N PHE A 126 -19.57 3.48 -14.11
CA PHE A 126 -18.28 3.51 -13.43
C PHE A 126 -17.37 4.62 -13.97
N LEU A 127 -17.30 4.82 -15.29
CA LEU A 127 -16.53 5.92 -15.89
C LEU A 127 -17.03 7.28 -15.38
N ARG A 128 -18.34 7.48 -15.34
CA ARG A 128 -18.95 8.70 -14.77
C ARG A 128 -18.62 8.87 -13.30
N ARG A 129 -18.71 7.79 -12.51
CA ARG A 129 -18.35 7.81 -11.09
C ARG A 129 -16.89 8.23 -10.90
N LEU A 130 -15.98 7.61 -11.64
CA LEU A 130 -14.55 7.91 -11.56
C LEU A 130 -14.24 9.34 -11.97
N LEU A 131 -14.88 9.86 -13.02
CA LEU A 131 -14.68 11.24 -13.45
C LEU A 131 -15.08 12.21 -12.34
N THR A 132 -16.29 12.06 -11.78
CA THR A 132 -16.78 12.89 -10.67
C THR A 132 -15.90 12.77 -9.43
N ASP A 133 -15.52 11.55 -9.03
CA ASP A 133 -14.64 11.35 -7.87
C ASP A 133 -13.23 11.95 -8.11
N THR A 134 -12.70 11.87 -9.33
CA THR A 134 -11.39 12.45 -9.69
C THR A 134 -11.43 13.98 -9.70
N GLU A 135 -12.51 14.58 -10.21
CA GLU A 135 -12.72 16.04 -10.18
C GLU A 135 -12.93 16.58 -8.77
N HIS A 136 -13.63 15.83 -7.90
CA HIS A 136 -13.70 16.17 -6.48
C HIS A 136 -12.32 16.05 -5.84
N ALA A 137 -11.60 14.95 -6.08
CA ALA A 137 -10.26 14.74 -5.53
C ALA A 137 -9.28 15.85 -5.93
N LEU A 138 -9.27 16.29 -7.19
CA LEU A 138 -8.42 17.39 -7.65
C LEU A 138 -8.78 18.72 -6.96
N ARG A 139 -10.08 19.05 -6.86
CA ARG A 139 -10.53 20.27 -6.15
C ARG A 139 -10.19 20.24 -4.66
N ASP A 140 -10.37 19.08 -4.04
CA ASP A 140 -10.02 18.89 -2.63
C ASP A 140 -8.49 19.04 -2.44
N LEU A 141 -7.67 18.50 -3.34
CA LEU A 141 -6.21 18.70 -3.32
C LEU A 141 -5.81 20.17 -3.50
N GLU A 142 -6.45 20.91 -4.41
CA GLU A 142 -6.23 22.36 -4.56
C GLU A 142 -6.55 23.14 -3.28
N SER A 143 -7.54 22.66 -2.51
CA SER A 143 -7.94 23.26 -1.23
C SER A 143 -6.99 22.93 -0.07
N ILE A 144 -6.15 21.90 -0.21
CA ILE A 144 -5.08 21.59 0.76
C ILE A 144 -3.99 22.65 0.58
N ARG A 145 -4.20 23.78 1.25
CA ARG A 145 -3.25 24.88 1.30
C ARG A 145 -1.99 24.45 2.04
N ILE A 146 -0.89 24.35 1.33
CA ILE A 146 0.45 24.42 1.90
C ILE A 146 0.80 25.90 2.08
N GLU A 147 0.20 26.56 3.06
CA GLU A 147 0.59 27.93 3.45
C GLU A 147 1.46 27.84 4.70
N GLY A 148 2.76 28.08 4.55
CA GLY A 148 3.72 28.08 5.67
C GLY A 148 5.16 27.83 5.23
N PHE A 149 5.99 28.86 5.35
CA PHE A 149 7.44 28.83 5.13
C PHE A 149 8.15 27.92 6.14
N GLU A 150 8.80 26.88 5.65
CA GLU A 150 10.07 26.25 6.09
C GLU A 150 10.12 24.85 5.46
N GLY A 151 11.30 24.39 5.03
CA GLY A 151 11.52 23.21 4.17
C GLY A 151 10.94 21.85 4.60
N ARG A 152 10.13 21.83 5.66
CA ARG A 152 9.36 20.68 6.12
C ARG A 152 8.27 20.30 5.12
N VAL A 153 7.54 21.22 4.47
CA VAL A 153 6.42 20.81 3.57
C VAL A 153 6.84 20.25 2.19
N LEU A 154 8.14 20.20 1.90
CA LEU A 154 8.66 19.75 0.59
C LEU A 154 8.41 18.26 0.29
N VAL A 155 8.44 17.36 1.29
CA VAL A 155 8.29 15.91 1.03
C VAL A 155 6.87 15.56 0.64
N LEU A 156 5.90 15.93 1.48
CA LEU A 156 4.50 15.74 1.14
C LEU A 156 4.16 16.53 -0.12
N GLY A 157 4.73 17.73 -0.32
CA GLY A 157 4.63 18.46 -1.58
C GLY A 157 5.01 17.61 -2.79
N GLY A 158 6.12 16.86 -2.73
CA GLY A 158 6.53 15.94 -3.79
C GLY A 158 5.52 14.83 -4.07
N PHE A 159 5.00 14.16 -3.03
CA PHE A 159 3.98 13.11 -3.18
C PHE A 159 2.60 13.65 -3.57
N LEU A 160 2.21 14.83 -3.09
CA LEU A 160 0.99 15.54 -3.45
C LEU A 160 1.04 15.97 -4.91
N LEU A 161 2.16 16.55 -5.38
CA LEU A 161 2.36 16.87 -6.80
C LEU A 161 2.34 15.61 -7.68
N LYS A 162 2.94 14.50 -7.22
CA LYS A 162 2.86 13.20 -7.92
C LYS A 162 1.39 12.73 -8.01
N LEU A 163 0.63 12.82 -6.91
CA LEU A 163 -0.78 12.43 -6.85
C LEU A 163 -1.64 13.32 -7.77
N GLU A 164 -1.48 14.64 -7.69
CA GLU A 164 -2.18 15.62 -8.51
C GLU A 164 -1.94 15.35 -10.00
N ARG A 165 -0.68 15.17 -10.42
CA ARG A 165 -0.32 14.83 -11.81
C ARG A 165 -0.96 13.50 -12.26
N GLN A 166 -1.00 12.50 -11.39
CA GLN A 166 -1.64 11.21 -11.71
C GLN A 166 -3.15 11.34 -11.84
N LEU A 167 -3.81 12.12 -10.97
CA LEU A 167 -5.24 12.37 -11.04
C LEU A 167 -5.62 13.22 -12.25
N ASP A 168 -4.84 14.24 -12.60
CA ASP A 168 -5.05 15.03 -13.82
C ASP A 168 -4.89 14.17 -15.08
N SER A 169 -3.87 13.31 -15.12
CA SER A 169 -3.69 12.33 -16.20
C SER A 169 -4.88 11.37 -16.30
N LEU A 170 -5.38 10.88 -15.15
CA LEU A 170 -6.55 10.01 -15.09
C LEU A 170 -7.80 10.74 -15.60
N ARG A 171 -8.05 11.98 -15.16
CA ARG A 171 -9.17 12.83 -15.61
C ARG A 171 -9.16 12.98 -17.14
N LYS A 172 -8.03 13.41 -17.72
CA LYS A 172 -7.89 13.57 -19.17
C LYS A 172 -8.18 12.28 -19.93
N LYS A 173 -7.72 11.14 -19.41
CA LYS A 173 -8.03 9.82 -20.00
C LYS A 173 -9.52 9.48 -19.91
N LEU A 174 -10.16 9.74 -18.77
CA LEU A 174 -11.59 9.48 -18.57
C LEU A 174 -12.46 10.34 -19.50
N GLU A 175 -12.17 11.64 -19.60
CA GLU A 175 -12.84 12.57 -20.52
C GLU A 175 -12.73 12.10 -21.98
N SER A 176 -11.53 11.65 -22.39
CA SER A 176 -11.31 11.13 -23.74
C SER A 176 -12.20 9.91 -24.04
N ILE A 177 -12.39 9.01 -23.07
CA ILE A 177 -13.22 7.81 -23.24
C ILE A 177 -14.71 8.14 -23.20
N ASP A 178 -15.14 9.01 -22.28
CA ASP A 178 -16.55 9.43 -22.17
C ASP A 178 -17.02 10.19 -23.43
N SER A 179 -16.10 10.86 -24.11
CA SER A 179 -16.36 11.54 -25.38
C SER A 179 -16.62 10.61 -26.58
N LEU A 180 -16.28 9.32 -26.47
CA LEU A 180 -16.44 8.37 -27.57
C LEU A 180 -17.92 8.16 -27.93
N PRO A 181 -18.29 8.18 -29.23
CA PRO A 181 -19.68 8.01 -29.67
C PRO A 181 -20.34 6.75 -29.08
N PHE A 182 -19.59 5.64 -29.07
CA PHE A 182 -20.01 4.38 -28.48
C PHE A 182 -20.45 4.52 -27.01
N VAL A 183 -19.65 5.21 -26.17
CA VAL A 183 -19.96 5.37 -24.75
C VAL A 183 -21.17 6.29 -24.56
N ARG A 184 -21.30 7.33 -25.40
CA ARG A 184 -22.45 8.23 -25.40
C ARG A 184 -23.76 7.49 -25.70
N GLU A 185 -23.76 6.56 -26.65
CA GLU A 185 -24.94 5.79 -27.07
C GLU A 185 -25.44 4.77 -26.04
N ILE A 186 -24.62 4.34 -25.07
CA ILE A 186 -25.07 3.41 -24.02
C ILE A 186 -26.17 4.07 -23.18
N SER A 187 -27.41 3.60 -23.30
CA SER A 187 -28.49 4.06 -22.42
C SER A 187 -28.32 3.46 -21.02
N THR A 188 -28.35 4.31 -20.00
CA THR A 188 -28.23 3.94 -18.58
C THR A 188 -29.58 3.67 -17.91
N LYS A 189 -30.71 3.79 -18.64
CA LYS A 189 -32.07 3.57 -18.13
C LYS A 189 -32.32 4.31 -16.78
N ASP A 190 -31.87 5.57 -16.70
CA ASP A 190 -31.97 6.46 -15.53
C ASP A 190 -31.26 6.00 -14.24
N LEU A 191 -30.39 4.99 -14.33
CA LEU A 191 -29.60 4.52 -13.21
C LEU A 191 -28.55 5.55 -12.78
N LYS A 192 -28.43 5.75 -11.46
CA LYS A 192 -27.41 6.64 -10.88
C LYS A 192 -26.10 5.87 -10.63
N PRO A 193 -24.94 6.54 -10.73
CA PRO A 193 -23.64 5.93 -10.44
C PRO A 193 -23.35 5.87 -8.93
N ASP A 194 -24.25 5.23 -8.16
CA ASP A 194 -24.09 5.04 -6.71
C ASP A 194 -23.47 3.67 -6.36
N ASN A 195 -23.02 3.54 -5.10
CA ASN A 195 -22.32 2.32 -4.63
C ASN A 195 -23.21 1.07 -4.77
N GLN A 196 -24.50 1.18 -4.49
CA GLN A 196 -25.43 0.06 -4.52
C GLN A 196 -25.66 -0.44 -5.95
N THR A 197 -25.86 0.48 -6.90
CA THR A 197 -26.08 0.19 -8.31
C THR A 197 -24.82 -0.42 -8.93
N LEU A 198 -23.65 0.19 -8.69
CA LEU A 198 -22.37 -0.33 -9.19
C LEU A 198 -22.05 -1.72 -8.62
N LEU A 199 -22.29 -1.93 -7.33
CA LEU A 199 -22.09 -3.24 -6.70
C LEU A 199 -23.02 -4.29 -7.31
N LYS A 200 -24.33 -4.00 -7.42
CA LYS A 200 -25.31 -4.92 -8.01
C LYS A 200 -24.96 -5.28 -9.45
N LEU A 201 -24.63 -4.29 -10.29
CA LEU A 201 -24.23 -4.52 -11.68
C LEU A 201 -22.92 -5.31 -11.77
N SER A 202 -21.92 -5.02 -10.92
CA SER A 202 -20.67 -5.77 -10.90
C SER A 202 -20.90 -7.27 -10.62
N GLN A 203 -21.80 -7.60 -9.70
CA GLN A 203 -22.14 -8.99 -9.40
C GLN A 203 -22.83 -9.67 -10.58
N VAL A 204 -23.74 -8.97 -11.27
CA VAL A 204 -24.39 -9.48 -12.48
C VAL A 204 -23.34 -9.76 -13.56
N VAL A 205 -22.43 -8.82 -13.82
CA VAL A 205 -21.38 -8.96 -14.84
C VAL A 205 -20.44 -10.14 -14.51
N LEU A 206 -20.06 -10.31 -13.24
CA LEU A 206 -19.24 -11.46 -12.82
C LEU A 206 -19.96 -12.80 -13.05
N ARG A 207 -21.25 -12.88 -12.72
CA ARG A 207 -22.08 -14.09 -12.95
C ARG A 207 -22.18 -14.43 -14.43
N ARG A 208 -22.35 -13.43 -15.30
CA ARG A 208 -22.44 -13.63 -16.76
C ARG A 208 -21.09 -13.99 -17.39
N GLY A 209 -19.98 -13.69 -16.72
CA GLY A 209 -18.70 -14.28 -17.01
C GLY A 209 -18.02 -13.81 -18.30
N MET A 210 -18.39 -12.66 -18.86
CA MET A 210 -17.78 -12.11 -20.07
C MET A 210 -16.32 -11.69 -19.83
N ARG A 211 -15.37 -12.34 -20.51
CA ARG A 211 -13.91 -12.24 -20.23
C ARG A 211 -13.40 -10.79 -20.17
N GLY A 212 -13.84 -9.94 -21.10
CA GLY A 212 -13.44 -8.52 -21.16
C GLY A 212 -13.95 -7.67 -19.98
N TYR A 213 -15.09 -8.04 -19.38
CA TYR A 213 -15.75 -7.25 -18.34
C TYR A 213 -15.59 -7.82 -16.93
N ARG A 214 -15.10 -9.06 -16.77
CA ARG A 214 -14.78 -9.61 -15.44
C ARG A 214 -13.78 -8.74 -14.69
N ARG A 215 -12.74 -8.27 -15.39
CA ARG A 215 -11.70 -7.40 -14.82
C ARG A 215 -12.27 -6.05 -14.40
N LEU A 216 -13.16 -5.46 -15.21
CA LEU A 216 -13.93 -4.27 -14.86
C LEU A 216 -14.74 -4.47 -13.58
N ALA A 217 -15.54 -5.53 -13.51
CA ALA A 217 -16.39 -5.78 -12.36
C ALA A 217 -15.60 -6.01 -11.07
N ALA A 218 -14.48 -6.74 -11.14
CA ALA A 218 -13.58 -6.91 -10.00
C ALA A 218 -12.94 -5.58 -9.56
N LEU A 219 -12.55 -4.72 -10.51
CA LEU A 219 -12.03 -3.40 -10.21
C LEU A 219 -13.08 -2.50 -9.55
N VAL A 220 -14.32 -2.50 -10.05
CA VAL A 220 -15.43 -1.73 -9.46
C VAL A 220 -15.59 -2.12 -7.99
N GLN A 221 -15.65 -3.43 -7.68
CA GLN A 221 -15.79 -3.89 -6.30
C GLN A 221 -14.62 -3.49 -5.41
N ARG A 222 -13.39 -3.48 -5.95
CA ARG A 222 -12.21 -3.03 -5.23
C ARG A 222 -12.23 -1.52 -4.98
N TYR A 223 -12.53 -0.73 -6.01
CA TYR A 223 -12.63 0.73 -5.93
C TYR A 223 -13.69 1.17 -4.92
N LEU A 224 -14.84 0.49 -4.85
CA LEU A 224 -15.89 0.81 -3.87
C LEU A 224 -15.43 0.61 -2.41
N LYS A 225 -14.38 -0.19 -2.17
CA LYS A 225 -13.77 -0.39 -0.84
C LYS A 225 -12.67 0.62 -0.56
N GLU A 226 -11.77 0.82 -1.53
CA GLU A 226 -10.58 1.65 -1.37
C GLU A 226 -10.93 3.16 -1.47
N LYS A 227 -11.71 3.53 -2.48
CA LYS A 227 -12.13 4.90 -2.86
C LYS A 227 -10.98 5.90 -3.01
N LEU A 228 -11.24 6.97 -3.76
CA LEU A 228 -10.39 8.17 -3.72
C LEU A 228 -10.98 9.07 -2.63
N ASP A 229 -10.36 9.08 -1.45
CA ASP A 229 -10.76 9.94 -0.33
C ASP A 229 -9.61 10.88 0.04
N VAL A 230 -9.62 12.06 -0.56
CA VAL A 230 -8.58 13.09 -0.38
C VAL A 230 -8.63 13.70 1.02
N ARG A 231 -9.71 13.54 1.79
CA ARG A 231 -9.80 14.04 3.17
C ARG A 231 -8.73 13.39 4.06
N LEU A 232 -8.49 12.08 3.85
CA LEU A 232 -7.43 11.35 4.54
C LEU A 232 -6.03 11.90 4.21
N VAL A 233 -5.87 12.48 3.02
CA VAL A 233 -4.62 13.15 2.62
C VAL A 233 -4.49 14.52 3.28
N GLY A 234 -5.61 15.23 3.50
CA GLY A 234 -5.63 16.44 4.33
C GLY A 234 -5.14 16.18 5.75
N ASP A 235 -5.66 15.11 6.38
CA ASP A 235 -5.23 14.68 7.72
C ASP A 235 -3.72 14.33 7.78
N ASP A 236 -3.19 13.73 6.71
CA ASP A 236 -1.75 13.44 6.59
C ASP A 236 -0.90 14.72 6.62
N VAL A 237 -1.35 15.81 5.99
CA VAL A 237 -0.61 17.09 5.97
C VAL A 237 -0.53 17.68 7.37
N GLU A 238 -1.62 17.69 8.11
CA GLU A 238 -1.65 18.19 9.50
C GLU A 238 -0.76 17.31 10.40
N GLN A 239 -0.89 16.00 10.31
CA GLN A 239 -0.06 15.05 11.08
C GLN A 239 1.42 15.20 10.77
N TYR A 240 1.78 15.40 9.51
CA TYR A 240 3.16 15.60 9.10
C TYR A 240 3.78 16.86 9.73
N GLN A 241 3.04 17.97 9.79
CA GLN A 241 3.51 19.19 10.45
C GLN A 241 3.83 18.93 11.93
N HIS A 242 2.94 18.21 12.63
CA HIS A 242 3.19 17.81 14.01
C HIS A 242 4.40 16.88 14.15
N LEU A 243 4.53 15.90 13.26
CA LEU A 243 5.58 14.89 13.29
C LEU A 243 6.97 15.52 13.04
N ALA A 244 7.07 16.43 12.07
CA ALA A 244 8.31 17.13 11.71
C ALA A 244 8.89 18.04 12.80
N VAL A 245 8.06 18.50 13.74
CA VAL A 245 8.52 19.28 14.90
C VAL A 245 8.80 18.39 16.10
N THR A 246 8.08 17.28 16.21
CA THR A 246 8.05 16.48 17.44
C THR A 246 9.11 15.39 17.48
N ILE A 247 9.32 14.65 16.39
CA ILE A 247 10.20 13.47 16.41
C ILE A 247 11.61 13.76 15.90
N LYS A 248 12.58 13.01 16.43
CA LYS A 248 13.95 13.03 15.91
C LYS A 248 14.08 12.13 14.66
N PRO A 249 15.02 12.43 13.74
CA PRO A 249 15.21 11.67 12.50
C PRO A 249 15.38 10.16 12.70
N TYR A 250 16.03 9.72 13.78
CA TYR A 250 16.24 8.29 14.03
C TYR A 250 14.94 7.47 14.10
N LYS A 251 13.82 8.08 14.56
CA LYS A 251 12.51 7.39 14.58
C LYS A 251 11.94 7.18 13.19
N LEU A 252 12.18 8.09 12.25
CA LEU A 252 11.82 7.86 10.85
C LEU A 252 12.68 6.78 10.21
N TYR A 253 13.96 6.71 10.59
CA TYR A 253 14.88 5.68 10.12
C TYR A 253 14.46 4.27 10.56
N GLU A 254 13.93 4.11 11.78
CA GLU A 254 13.33 2.85 12.24
C GLU A 254 12.13 2.45 11.34
N VAL A 255 11.22 3.38 11.03
CA VAL A 255 10.06 3.12 10.15
C VAL A 255 10.50 2.83 8.70
N PHE A 256 11.50 3.53 8.19
CA PHE A 256 12.10 3.25 6.88
C PHE A 256 12.65 1.82 6.81
N THR A 257 13.40 1.41 7.83
CA THR A 257 13.95 0.05 7.94
C THR A 257 12.83 -0.98 8.01
N TYR A 258 11.76 -0.69 8.76
CA TYR A 258 10.56 -1.53 8.86
C TYR A 258 9.89 -1.75 7.50
N TYR A 259 9.61 -0.69 6.73
CA TYR A 259 9.02 -0.83 5.40
C TYR A 259 9.95 -1.49 4.39
N THR A 260 11.25 -1.19 4.43
CA THR A 260 12.24 -1.84 3.56
C THR A 260 12.31 -3.34 3.82
N THR A 261 12.27 -3.76 5.09
CA THR A 261 12.23 -5.17 5.47
C THR A 261 10.93 -5.84 5.00
N ALA A 262 9.79 -5.12 5.04
CA ALA A 262 8.53 -5.63 4.52
C ALA A 262 8.54 -5.83 3.00
N VAL A 263 9.16 -4.91 2.25
CA VAL A 263 9.34 -5.10 0.80
C VAL A 263 10.22 -6.33 0.54
N ALA A 264 11.36 -6.43 1.22
CA ALA A 264 12.26 -7.58 1.10
C ALA A 264 11.57 -8.92 1.39
N LEU A 265 10.68 -8.96 2.38
CA LEU A 265 9.86 -10.14 2.68
C LEU A 265 8.93 -10.51 1.54
N VAL A 266 8.18 -9.55 0.98
CA VAL A 266 7.26 -9.82 -0.14
C VAL A 266 8.02 -10.28 -1.39
N GLU A 267 9.17 -9.67 -1.69
CA GLU A 267 10.03 -10.07 -2.80
C GLU A 267 10.61 -11.48 -2.60
N ALA A 268 11.06 -11.79 -1.39
CA ALA A 268 11.66 -13.09 -1.08
C ALA A 268 10.64 -14.25 -1.18
N LEU A 269 9.35 -14.00 -0.92
CA LEU A 269 8.29 -15.01 -1.01
C LEU A 269 7.94 -15.44 -2.45
N ARG A 270 8.32 -14.65 -3.46
CA ARG A 270 8.13 -14.92 -4.92
C ARG A 270 6.71 -15.37 -5.30
N SER A 271 5.71 -15.00 -4.52
CA SER A 271 4.32 -15.43 -4.66
C SER A 271 3.39 -14.23 -4.49
N PRO A 272 2.19 -14.22 -5.10
CA PRO A 272 1.24 -13.14 -4.90
C PRO A 272 0.81 -13.09 -3.43
N ALA A 273 1.39 -12.16 -2.69
CA ALA A 273 1.11 -11.95 -1.28
C ALA A 273 -0.10 -11.01 -1.11
N SER A 274 -0.92 -11.31 -0.11
CA SER A 274 -1.80 -10.31 0.47
C SER A 274 -1.19 -9.73 1.73
N ILE A 275 -1.40 -8.43 1.93
CA ILE A 275 -0.90 -7.71 3.10
C ILE A 275 -2.03 -7.02 3.84
N ALA A 276 -1.94 -7.01 5.17
CA ALA A 276 -2.76 -6.19 6.04
C ALA A 276 -1.82 -5.32 6.88
N VAL A 277 -1.90 -4.00 6.70
CA VAL A 277 -1.10 -3.03 7.44
C VAL A 277 -1.93 -2.49 8.61
N SER A 278 -1.37 -2.58 9.81
CA SER A 278 -1.95 -2.05 11.05
C SER A 278 -1.03 -0.97 11.64
N ARG A 279 -1.41 -0.43 12.81
CA ARG A 279 -0.66 0.62 13.50
C ARG A 279 0.79 0.23 13.87
N SER A 280 1.08 -1.06 14.08
CA SER A 280 2.43 -1.51 14.43
C SER A 280 2.79 -2.88 13.84
N THR A 281 1.94 -3.41 12.94
CA THR A 281 2.18 -4.71 12.32
C THR A 281 1.90 -4.68 10.82
N ILE A 282 2.65 -5.50 10.07
CA ILE A 282 2.36 -5.84 8.68
C ILE A 282 2.22 -7.34 8.63
N GLU A 283 1.01 -7.81 8.42
CA GLU A 283 0.74 -9.23 8.16
C GLU A 283 0.92 -9.50 6.67
N VAL A 284 1.69 -10.53 6.34
CA VAL A 284 1.92 -10.98 4.96
C VAL A 284 1.43 -12.42 4.84
N ARG A 285 0.46 -12.64 3.96
CA ARG A 285 -0.14 -13.96 3.72
C ARG A 285 0.10 -14.38 2.28
N VAL A 286 0.54 -15.61 2.10
CA VAL A 286 0.64 -16.24 0.79
C VAL A 286 -0.37 -17.39 0.74
N PRO A 287 -1.21 -17.48 -0.31
CA PRO A 287 -2.19 -18.56 -0.44
C PRO A 287 -1.53 -19.94 -0.28
N GLY A 288 -2.04 -20.75 0.66
CA GLY A 288 -1.55 -22.11 0.90
C GLY A 288 -0.22 -22.20 1.66
N ARG A 289 0.28 -21.10 2.25
CA ARG A 289 1.47 -21.09 3.12
C ARG A 289 1.14 -20.47 4.48
N ALA A 290 2.02 -20.68 5.44
CA ALA A 290 1.99 -20.02 6.73
C ALA A 290 2.11 -18.49 6.58
N GLY A 291 1.48 -17.76 7.50
CA GLY A 291 1.48 -16.30 7.53
C GLY A 291 2.72 -15.75 8.23
N TYR A 292 3.23 -14.63 7.71
CA TYR A 292 4.32 -13.88 8.31
C TYR A 292 3.79 -12.60 8.94
N VAL A 293 4.41 -12.17 10.03
CA VAL A 293 4.06 -10.90 10.69
C VAL A 293 5.34 -10.12 10.97
N LEU A 294 5.43 -8.90 10.44
CA LEU A 294 6.42 -7.94 10.85
C LEU A 294 5.85 -7.07 11.97
N LEU A 295 6.61 -6.90 13.04
CA LEU A 295 6.29 -6.02 14.16
C LEU A 295 7.21 -4.80 14.13
N TYR A 296 6.67 -3.62 14.43
CA TYR A 296 7.39 -2.36 14.57
C TYR A 296 7.35 -1.88 16.03
N ASP A 297 8.51 -1.80 16.70
CA ASP A 297 8.62 -1.38 18.10
C ASP A 297 7.57 -2.07 19.01
N GLU A 298 7.40 -3.38 18.85
CA GLU A 298 6.54 -4.19 19.72
C GLU A 298 7.34 -5.34 20.35
N PRO A 299 7.05 -5.68 21.62
CA PRO A 299 7.65 -6.83 22.28
C PRO A 299 6.99 -8.15 21.85
N ILE A 300 7.59 -9.27 22.24
CA ILE A 300 6.98 -10.61 22.15
C ILE A 300 6.88 -11.22 23.56
N PRO A 301 5.91 -10.78 24.39
CA PRO A 301 5.87 -11.13 25.81
C PRO A 301 5.84 -12.64 26.07
N GLU A 302 5.22 -13.42 25.18
CA GLU A 302 5.12 -14.89 25.30
C GLU A 302 6.43 -15.64 24.98
N ARG A 303 7.45 -14.93 24.50
CA ARG A 303 8.77 -15.48 24.16
C ARG A 303 9.91 -14.88 24.98
N SER A 304 9.67 -13.79 25.70
CA SER A 304 10.68 -13.16 26.55
C SER A 304 10.84 -13.96 27.85
N TRP A 305 11.99 -14.58 28.06
CA TRP A 305 12.27 -15.29 29.33
C TRP A 305 12.32 -14.31 30.51
N LEU A 306 12.70 -13.05 30.29
CA LEU A 306 12.66 -11.98 31.29
C LEU A 306 11.23 -11.65 31.72
N HIS A 307 10.32 -11.53 30.75
CA HIS A 307 8.91 -11.22 31.02
C HIS A 307 8.16 -12.37 31.67
N LEU A 308 8.46 -13.60 31.27
CA LEU A 308 7.88 -14.82 31.83
C LEU A 308 8.50 -15.21 33.18
N GLY A 309 9.69 -14.67 33.46
CA GLY A 309 10.42 -14.90 34.69
C GLY A 309 9.80 -14.26 35.93
N LYS A 310 10.44 -14.49 37.06
CA LYS A 310 10.02 -13.99 38.38
C LYS A 310 10.89 -12.83 38.80
N VAL A 311 10.28 -11.72 39.19
CA VAL A 311 11.00 -10.59 39.78
C VAL A 311 10.85 -10.66 41.29
N ARG A 312 11.96 -10.62 42.03
CA ARG A 312 11.97 -10.65 43.49
C ARG A 312 12.58 -9.38 44.05
N PHE A 313 11.87 -8.71 44.95
CA PHE A 313 12.39 -7.62 45.78
C PHE A 313 12.38 -8.11 47.23
N ASP A 314 13.53 -8.08 47.90
CA ASP A 314 13.69 -8.57 49.27
C ASP A 314 13.17 -10.01 49.46
N GLY A 315 13.38 -10.85 48.45
CA GLY A 315 12.92 -12.25 48.43
C GLY A 315 11.43 -12.44 48.10
N VAL A 316 10.64 -11.37 48.01
CA VAL A 316 9.22 -11.41 47.68
C VAL A 316 9.00 -11.22 46.18
N GLU A 317 8.29 -12.16 45.56
CA GLU A 317 7.93 -12.08 44.14
C GLU A 317 6.96 -10.91 43.91
N ARG A 318 7.36 -9.93 43.09
CA ARG A 318 6.55 -8.75 42.73
C ARG A 318 6.84 -8.28 41.31
N GLY A 319 5.78 -8.20 40.51
CA GLY A 319 5.84 -7.62 39.17
C GLY A 319 6.47 -8.52 38.12
N ARG A 320 6.73 -7.96 36.94
CA ARG A 320 7.38 -8.60 35.79
C ARG A 320 8.35 -7.63 35.15
N VAL A 321 9.42 -8.15 34.55
CA VAL A 321 10.31 -7.32 33.73
C VAL A 321 9.57 -6.95 32.43
N PRO A 322 9.56 -5.67 32.03
CA PRO A 322 9.10 -5.29 30.71
C PRO A 322 9.98 -5.95 29.64
N PRO A 323 9.40 -6.64 28.65
CA PRO A 323 10.18 -7.29 27.61
C PRO A 323 10.92 -6.27 26.74
N GLY A 324 12.08 -6.66 26.21
CA GLY A 324 12.83 -5.88 25.25
C GLY A 324 12.01 -5.58 23.99
N ARG A 325 12.22 -4.43 23.36
CA ARG A 325 11.45 -4.01 22.17
C ARG A 325 12.38 -3.77 21.00
N PRO A 326 12.61 -4.78 20.13
CA PRO A 326 13.35 -4.58 18.89
C PRO A 326 12.64 -3.60 17.98
N ASP A 327 13.39 -2.86 17.16
CA ASP A 327 12.81 -1.88 16.23
C ASP A 327 11.96 -2.59 15.17
N VAL A 328 12.44 -3.75 14.69
CA VAL A 328 11.70 -4.63 13.77
C VAL A 328 11.83 -6.07 14.20
N THR A 329 10.73 -6.83 14.16
CA THR A 329 10.76 -8.29 14.40
C THR A 329 9.97 -9.01 13.32
N LEU A 330 10.53 -10.10 12.77
CA LEU A 330 9.83 -10.98 11.83
C LEU A 330 9.38 -12.24 12.55
N LEU A 331 8.09 -12.54 12.45
CA LEU A 331 7.46 -13.75 12.95
C LEU A 331 7.00 -14.63 11.79
N LEU A 332 7.14 -15.94 11.97
CA LEU A 332 6.33 -16.95 11.28
C LEU A 332 5.21 -17.37 12.22
N GLU A 333 4.00 -16.96 11.90
CA GLU A 333 2.83 -17.03 12.79
C GLU A 333 3.11 -16.37 14.16
N LYS A 334 3.55 -17.15 15.15
CA LYS A 334 3.92 -16.69 16.51
C LYS A 334 5.36 -17.01 16.89
N LYS A 335 6.13 -17.62 15.99
CA LYS A 335 7.53 -17.97 16.23
C LYS A 335 8.41 -16.84 15.69
N PRO A 336 9.23 -16.20 16.54
CA PRO A 336 10.16 -15.20 16.04
C PRO A 336 11.24 -15.87 15.21
N LEU A 337 11.60 -15.23 14.09
CA LEU A 337 12.60 -15.71 13.15
C LEU A 337 13.86 -14.84 13.20
N LEU A 338 13.68 -13.51 13.23
CA LEU A 338 14.76 -12.55 13.33
C LEU A 338 14.31 -11.28 14.03
N VAL A 339 15.28 -10.54 14.56
CA VAL A 339 15.10 -9.21 15.15
C VAL A 339 16.09 -8.23 14.51
N LEU A 340 15.68 -6.98 14.34
CA LEU A 340 16.53 -5.91 13.86
C LEU A 340 16.49 -4.72 14.82
N ASP A 341 17.61 -4.04 14.90
CA ASP A 341 17.79 -2.78 15.61
C ASP A 341 18.40 -1.77 14.63
N ALA A 342 17.71 -0.66 14.43
CA ALA A 342 18.06 0.38 13.47
C ALA A 342 18.76 1.53 14.19
N LYS A 343 19.85 2.03 13.63
CA LYS A 343 20.69 3.06 14.24
C LYS A 343 21.00 4.18 13.26
N TYR A 344 20.63 5.38 13.68
CA TYR A 344 20.80 6.60 12.91
C TYR A 344 21.55 7.62 13.77
N THR A 345 22.87 7.51 13.76
CA THR A 345 23.77 8.14 14.73
C THR A 345 25.10 8.49 14.09
N GLU A 346 25.77 9.49 14.65
CA GLU A 346 27.14 9.87 14.26
C GLU A 346 28.23 9.13 15.06
N SER A 347 27.84 8.43 16.12
CA SER A 347 28.74 7.84 17.12
C SER A 347 28.97 6.34 16.86
N TYR A 348 30.24 5.95 16.72
CA TYR A 348 30.64 4.54 16.68
C TYR A 348 30.37 3.83 18.01
N GLU A 349 30.65 4.48 19.15
CA GLU A 349 30.34 3.97 20.49
C GLU A 349 28.88 3.50 20.59
N TYR A 350 27.93 4.30 20.12
CA TYR A 350 26.52 3.94 20.19
C TYR A 350 26.17 2.74 19.30
N ILE A 351 26.80 2.60 18.12
CA ILE A 351 26.62 1.42 17.27
C ILE A 351 27.28 0.19 17.90
N SER A 352 28.47 0.35 18.50
CA SER A 352 29.18 -0.68 19.26
C SER A 352 28.29 -1.22 20.39
N GLN A 353 27.73 -0.35 21.21
CA GLN A 353 26.77 -0.72 22.27
C GLN A 353 25.53 -1.43 21.71
N SER A 354 25.06 -1.05 20.53
CA SER A 354 23.88 -1.65 19.90
C SER A 354 24.09 -3.11 19.49
N ARG A 355 25.34 -3.56 19.28
CA ARG A 355 25.63 -4.99 19.04
C ARG A 355 25.23 -5.85 20.23
N TYR A 356 25.47 -5.37 21.45
CA TYR A 356 25.07 -6.06 22.68
C TYR A 356 23.57 -6.05 22.88
N LYS A 357 22.88 -4.99 22.42
CA LYS A 357 21.42 -4.93 22.41
C LYS A 357 20.82 -6.04 21.52
N ILE A 358 21.38 -6.24 20.33
CA ILE A 358 21.01 -7.36 19.46
C ILE A 358 21.25 -8.70 20.14
N LEU A 359 22.44 -8.93 20.71
CA LEU A 359 22.74 -10.16 21.42
C LEU A 359 21.79 -10.41 22.61
N GLY A 360 21.41 -9.34 23.32
CA GLY A 360 20.41 -9.37 24.38
C GLY A 360 19.03 -9.79 23.86
N TYR A 361 18.58 -9.28 22.72
CA TYR A 361 17.33 -9.75 22.10
C TYR A 361 17.41 -11.20 21.64
N LEU A 362 18.56 -11.64 21.11
CA LEU A 362 18.75 -13.03 20.70
C LEU A 362 18.62 -13.98 21.90
N ASP A 363 19.20 -13.61 23.04
CA ASP A 363 19.07 -14.37 24.27
C ASP A 363 17.64 -14.31 24.83
N GLU A 364 17.08 -13.09 25.00
CA GLU A 364 15.75 -12.86 25.58
C GLU A 364 14.66 -13.65 24.87
N TYR A 365 14.71 -13.67 23.53
CA TYR A 365 13.71 -14.31 22.68
C TYR A 365 14.10 -15.70 22.16
N SER A 366 15.24 -16.24 22.59
CA SER A 366 15.77 -17.54 22.13
C SER A 366 15.87 -17.62 20.60
N LEU A 367 16.49 -16.60 20.01
CA LEU A 367 16.69 -16.41 18.58
C LEU A 367 18.15 -16.62 18.18
N ASN A 368 18.34 -17.02 16.93
CA ASN A 368 19.66 -17.25 16.36
C ASN A 368 20.07 -16.18 15.34
N VAL A 369 19.15 -15.31 14.94
CA VAL A 369 19.36 -14.37 13.84
C VAL A 369 18.97 -12.95 14.25
N GLY A 370 19.92 -12.04 14.16
CA GLY A 370 19.74 -10.62 14.44
C GLY A 370 20.34 -9.74 13.34
N ALA A 371 19.94 -8.48 13.28
CA ALA A 371 20.58 -7.51 12.39
C ALA A 371 20.73 -6.15 13.02
N LEU A 372 21.90 -5.54 12.82
CA LEU A 372 22.18 -4.16 13.14
C LEU A 372 22.16 -3.36 11.83
N VAL A 373 21.15 -2.50 11.69
CA VAL A 373 20.96 -1.68 10.48
C VAL A 373 21.40 -0.26 10.79
N TYR A 374 22.25 0.34 9.96
CA TYR A 374 22.76 1.68 10.22
C TYR A 374 22.99 2.48 8.95
N ASP A 375 22.91 3.82 9.04
CA ASP A 375 23.29 4.70 7.94
C ASP A 375 24.81 4.93 7.98
N PRO A 376 25.58 4.41 7.00
CA PRO A 376 27.03 4.53 7.01
C PRO A 376 27.51 5.99 6.86
N ASP A 377 26.74 6.85 6.20
CA ASP A 377 27.16 8.23 5.90
C ASP A 377 27.06 9.16 7.12
N ARG A 378 26.41 8.69 8.19
CA ARG A 378 26.28 9.43 9.45
C ARG A 378 27.51 9.31 10.33
N LEU A 379 28.22 8.18 10.25
CA LEU A 379 29.29 7.85 11.17
C LEU A 379 30.50 8.75 10.93
N SER A 380 30.73 9.65 11.88
CA SER A 380 31.67 10.76 11.70
C SER A 380 32.44 11.13 12.95
N LYS A 381 31.95 10.79 14.14
CA LYS A 381 32.67 11.01 15.39
C LYS A 381 33.82 10.02 15.52
N GLU A 382 34.91 10.44 16.13
CA GLU A 382 36.02 9.54 16.42
C GLU A 382 35.59 8.46 17.44
N PRO A 383 36.05 7.20 17.26
CA PRO A 383 35.95 6.17 18.30
C PRO A 383 36.59 6.64 19.60
N VAL A 384 36.00 6.29 20.74
CA VAL A 384 36.46 6.79 22.06
C VAL A 384 37.41 5.80 22.73
N ASP A 385 37.13 4.51 22.59
CA ASP A 385 37.91 3.43 23.19
C ASP A 385 38.42 2.42 22.14
N GLU A 386 39.27 1.49 22.58
CA GLU A 386 39.89 0.49 21.71
C GLU A 386 38.84 -0.45 21.06
N GLU A 387 37.79 -0.80 21.80
CA GLU A 387 36.68 -1.63 21.30
C GLU A 387 35.94 -0.94 20.14
N ASP A 388 35.70 0.36 20.27
CA ASP A 388 35.09 1.19 19.23
C ASP A 388 36.02 1.36 18.01
N VAL A 389 37.34 1.44 18.21
CA VAL A 389 38.32 1.51 17.12
C VAL A 389 38.30 0.23 16.29
N GLU A 390 38.33 -0.94 16.95
CA GLU A 390 38.23 -2.24 16.28
C GLU A 390 36.89 -2.38 15.54
N PHE A 391 35.78 -2.04 16.21
CA PHE A 391 34.47 -2.20 15.62
C PHE A 391 34.20 -1.19 14.49
N SER A 392 34.69 0.05 14.59
CA SER A 392 34.60 1.05 13.52
C SER A 392 35.36 0.59 12.26
N SER A 393 36.50 -0.07 12.42
CA SER A 393 37.25 -0.67 11.30
C SER A 393 36.42 -1.74 10.60
N LEU A 394 35.79 -2.65 11.35
CA LEU A 394 34.86 -3.66 10.83
C LEU A 394 33.65 -3.03 10.13
N LEU A 395 33.02 -2.01 10.73
CA LEU A 395 31.90 -1.29 10.11
C LEU A 395 32.32 -0.57 8.82
N GLY A 396 33.53 -0.03 8.78
CA GLY A 396 34.11 0.56 7.57
C GLY A 396 34.32 -0.47 6.46
N GLU A 397 34.75 -1.69 6.79
CA GLU A 397 34.82 -2.80 5.83
C GLU A 397 33.43 -3.25 5.37
N ALA A 398 32.52 -3.50 6.31
CA ALA A 398 31.13 -3.86 6.01
C ALA A 398 30.49 -2.83 5.06
N SER A 399 30.66 -1.53 5.33
CA SER A 399 30.11 -0.46 4.51
C SER A 399 30.67 -0.46 3.08
N ARG A 400 31.98 -0.71 2.92
CA ARG A 400 32.63 -0.84 1.59
C ARG A 400 32.15 -2.06 0.81
N HIS A 401 31.84 -3.16 1.48
CA HIS A 401 31.38 -4.39 0.84
C HIS A 401 29.86 -4.46 0.65
N GLY A 402 29.10 -3.51 1.21
CA GLY A 402 27.63 -3.48 1.15
C GLY A 402 26.96 -4.28 2.28
N GLY A 403 27.71 -4.60 3.32
CA GLY A 403 27.28 -5.29 4.53
C GLY A 403 28.21 -6.43 4.91
N ALA A 404 27.95 -7.01 6.07
CA ALA A 404 28.68 -8.16 6.58
C ALA A 404 27.74 -9.11 7.34
N VAL A 405 28.13 -10.37 7.43
CA VAL A 405 27.44 -11.38 8.25
C VAL A 405 28.46 -11.90 9.26
N LEU A 406 28.20 -11.67 10.54
CA LEU A 406 28.95 -12.25 11.64
C LEU A 406 28.30 -13.57 11.98
N GLU A 407 28.99 -14.68 11.78
CA GLU A 407 28.43 -16.01 11.96
C GLU A 407 29.30 -16.91 12.84
N ASP A 408 28.61 -17.70 13.66
CA ASP A 408 29.13 -18.85 14.37
C ASP A 408 28.18 -20.04 14.09
N ALA A 409 28.51 -21.24 14.58
CA ALA A 409 27.77 -22.47 14.31
C ALA A 409 26.24 -22.36 14.47
N ASN A 410 25.77 -21.54 15.43
CA ASN A 410 24.35 -21.40 15.76
C ASN A 410 23.79 -19.98 15.67
N LYS A 411 24.63 -18.95 15.44
CA LYS A 411 24.20 -17.55 15.51
C LYS A 411 24.65 -16.78 14.27
N ARG A 412 23.81 -15.86 13.80
CA ARG A 412 24.12 -14.92 12.72
C ARG A 412 23.67 -13.52 13.09
N VAL A 413 24.58 -12.56 12.97
CA VAL A 413 24.29 -11.13 13.11
C VAL A 413 24.65 -10.43 11.80
N TYR A 414 23.67 -9.82 11.17
CA TYR A 414 23.85 -9.06 9.93
C TYR A 414 24.21 -7.60 10.26
N LEU A 415 25.28 -7.09 9.67
CA LEU A 415 25.63 -5.66 9.69
C LEU A 415 25.18 -5.06 8.36
N ILE A 416 24.16 -4.21 8.40
CA ILE A 416 23.49 -3.71 7.19
C ILE A 416 23.66 -2.18 7.07
N PRO A 417 24.58 -1.69 6.22
CA PRO A 417 24.80 -0.27 5.96
C PRO A 417 23.70 0.27 5.02
N LEU A 418 22.49 0.47 5.56
CA LEU A 418 21.30 0.83 4.79
C LEU A 418 21.11 2.35 4.72
N LYS A 419 21.71 2.98 3.71
CA LYS A 419 21.52 4.40 3.44
C LYS A 419 20.06 4.69 3.00
N PRO A 420 19.39 5.70 3.58
CA PRO A 420 18.10 6.18 3.06
C PRO A 420 18.23 6.70 1.63
N ALA A 421 17.44 6.15 0.72
CA ALA A 421 17.39 6.56 -0.68
C ALA A 421 16.00 6.24 -1.27
N ASN A 422 15.71 6.82 -2.45
CA ASN A 422 14.57 6.40 -3.24
C ASN A 422 14.69 4.92 -3.65
N TRP A 423 13.58 4.28 -4.00
CA TRP A 423 13.53 2.86 -4.30
C TRP A 423 14.37 2.47 -5.52
N SER A 424 14.41 3.31 -6.55
CA SER A 424 15.21 3.05 -7.76
C SER A 424 16.69 2.90 -7.46
N GLU A 425 17.20 3.69 -6.51
CA GLU A 425 18.58 3.59 -6.04
C GLU A 425 18.74 2.47 -5.03
N LEU A 426 17.88 2.43 -4.00
CA LEU A 426 17.95 1.47 -2.90
C LEU A 426 17.94 0.02 -3.39
N SER A 427 17.03 -0.31 -4.31
CA SER A 427 16.88 -1.67 -4.87
C SER A 427 18.11 -2.19 -5.61
N CYS A 428 18.98 -1.29 -6.08
CA CYS A 428 20.23 -1.63 -6.75
C CYS A 428 21.42 -1.77 -5.78
N THR A 429 21.25 -1.46 -4.50
CA THR A 429 22.34 -1.50 -3.52
C THR A 429 22.63 -2.92 -3.04
N ARG A 430 23.91 -3.19 -2.74
CA ARG A 430 24.33 -4.45 -2.08
C ARG A 430 23.76 -4.58 -0.67
N ALA A 431 23.57 -3.46 0.04
CA ALA A 431 22.94 -3.43 1.35
C ALA A 431 21.49 -3.93 1.30
N TYR A 432 20.70 -3.47 0.33
CA TYR A 432 19.35 -3.99 0.14
C TYR A 432 19.34 -5.47 -0.27
N ALA A 433 20.25 -5.87 -1.16
CA ALA A 433 20.40 -7.29 -1.51
C ALA A 433 20.66 -8.17 -0.27
N LEU A 434 21.49 -7.69 0.67
CA LEU A 434 21.73 -8.37 1.95
C LEU A 434 20.48 -8.44 2.83
N VAL A 435 19.63 -7.39 2.86
CA VAL A 435 18.33 -7.45 3.56
C VAL A 435 17.45 -8.55 2.96
N VAL A 436 17.37 -8.64 1.63
CA VAL A 436 16.60 -9.68 0.94
C VAL A 436 17.15 -11.06 1.23
N ASP A 437 18.48 -11.24 1.20
CA ASP A 437 19.11 -12.53 1.48
C ASP A 437 18.96 -12.96 2.94
N MET A 438 19.06 -12.02 3.88
CA MET A 438 18.76 -12.24 5.30
C MET A 438 17.33 -12.75 5.47
N VAL A 439 16.34 -12.05 4.91
CA VAL A 439 14.93 -12.45 5.02
C VAL A 439 14.71 -13.79 4.34
N ARG A 440 15.23 -13.99 3.13
CA ARG A 440 15.12 -15.25 2.37
C ARG A 440 15.69 -16.44 3.14
N GLY A 441 16.81 -16.24 3.85
CA GLY A 441 17.41 -17.28 4.70
C GLY A 441 16.46 -17.79 5.79
N MET A 442 15.44 -17.01 6.17
CA MET A 442 14.46 -17.40 7.19
C MET A 442 13.21 -18.08 6.62
N LEU A 443 13.03 -18.09 5.29
CA LEU A 443 11.78 -18.50 4.66
C LEU A 443 11.65 -20.01 4.41
N GLY A 444 12.68 -20.82 4.70
CA GLY A 444 12.63 -22.29 4.74
C GLY A 444 12.16 -22.98 3.46
#